data_AF-A0A1Y2SCS5-F1
#
_entry.id   AF-A0A1Y2SCS5-F1
#
_cell.length_a   1.000
_cell.length_b   1.000
_cell.length_c   1.000
_cell.angle_alpha   90.00
_cell.angle_beta   90.00
_cell.angle_gamma   90.00
#
_symmetry.space_group_name_H-M   'P 1'
#
loop_
_entity.id
_entity.type
_entity.pdbx_description
1 polymer ?
#
loop_
_entity_poly.entity_id
_entity_poly.type
_entity_poly.pdbx_seq_one_letter_code
_entity_poly.pdbx_strand_id
1 'polypeptide(L)'
;MDYKYLLSMNTSKSFCYLSVNGMPAMDNRGAGTHGVQSSGLNATAFLENGTNTIELLFKDRTSEKSNKFDPNARCETTLKKVSAVGDEEIISHIKLTVDKEGNTLTSESLNQKGRTGTEFEFTGMATAPGDKGFYKARKSFSLNGLPDWMWTKARPVTENDLPAIKNFYQEIINTLSHKDLDQLWKMSKPAWDECRARAYFG
;
A
#
# COMPACT_ATOMS: atom_id res chain seq x y z
N MET A 1 -4.34 -21.49 1.57
CA MET A 1 -3.69 -20.39 2.30
C MET A 1 -4.64 -20.05 3.44
N ASP A 2 -4.24 -20.35 4.66
CA ASP A 2 -5.16 -20.39 5.81
C ASP A 2 -5.38 -19.01 6.45
N TYR A 3 -4.71 -18.00 5.90
CA TYR A 3 -4.74 -16.63 6.36
C TYR A 3 -4.71 -15.65 5.18
N LYS A 4 -5.30 -14.48 5.38
CA LYS A 4 -5.19 -13.32 4.50
C LYS A 4 -4.64 -12.13 5.26
N TYR A 5 -4.07 -11.19 4.53
CA TYR A 5 -3.65 -9.92 5.08
C TYR A 5 -4.58 -8.82 4.61
N LEU A 6 -5.33 -8.23 5.54
CA LEU A 6 -6.28 -7.15 5.26
C LEU A 6 -5.66 -5.83 5.71
N LEU A 7 -5.52 -4.90 4.77
CA LEU A 7 -5.02 -3.55 5.01
C LEU A 7 -6.21 -2.61 5.03
N SER A 8 -6.29 -1.76 6.06
CA SER A 8 -7.28 -0.69 6.16
C SER A 8 -6.62 0.68 6.23
N MET A 9 -7.35 1.70 5.79
CA MET A 9 -6.96 3.09 5.89
C MET A 9 -8.18 3.94 6.28
N ASN A 10 -8.04 4.72 7.35
CA ASN A 10 -9.02 5.68 7.84
C ASN A 10 -8.40 7.08 7.85
N THR A 11 -9.10 8.03 7.24
CA THR A 11 -8.59 9.39 7.04
C THR A 11 -9.65 10.41 7.41
N SER A 12 -9.22 11.59 7.85
CA SER A 12 -10.07 12.76 8.07
C SER A 12 -9.21 14.02 8.02
N LYS A 13 -9.72 15.06 7.37
CA LYS A 13 -9.11 16.41 7.23
C LYS A 13 -7.65 16.42 6.77
N SER A 14 -7.24 15.38 6.07
CA SER A 14 -5.87 15.15 5.63
C SER A 14 -5.83 14.53 4.25
N PHE A 15 -4.71 14.66 3.58
CA PHE A 15 -4.36 13.84 2.44
C PHE A 15 -3.41 12.73 2.91
N CYS A 16 -3.73 11.49 2.53
CA CYS A 16 -2.98 10.31 2.88
C CYS A 16 -2.65 9.50 1.64
N TYR A 17 -1.43 8.98 1.62
CA TYR A 17 -0.98 8.04 0.62
C TYR A 17 -0.26 6.89 1.31
N LEU A 18 -0.72 5.67 1.04
CA LEU A 18 -0.28 4.44 1.66
C LEU A 18 0.39 3.57 0.62
N SER A 19 1.63 3.15 0.89
CA SER A 19 2.37 2.21 0.07
C SER A 19 2.81 0.98 0.86
N VAL A 20 2.91 -0.15 0.16
CA VAL A 20 3.39 -1.43 0.69
C VAL A 20 4.53 -1.89 -0.20
N ASN A 21 5.71 -2.10 0.38
CA ASN A 21 6.93 -2.46 -0.35
C ASN A 21 7.23 -1.51 -1.53
N GLY A 22 6.99 -0.21 -1.33
CA GLY A 22 7.15 0.82 -2.36
C GLY A 22 6.06 0.85 -3.43
N MET A 23 5.10 -0.08 -3.42
CA MET A 23 3.96 -0.09 -4.34
C MET A 23 2.80 0.74 -3.79
N PRO A 24 2.15 1.59 -4.62
CA PRO A 24 0.93 2.30 -4.23
C PRO A 24 -0.17 1.30 -3.81
N ALA A 25 -0.74 1.49 -2.62
CA ALA A 25 -1.81 0.63 -2.12
C ALA A 25 -3.15 1.38 -2.01
N MET A 26 -3.15 2.54 -1.35
CA MET A 26 -4.34 3.39 -1.22
C MET A 26 -3.97 4.86 -1.12
N ASP A 27 -4.87 5.73 -1.55
CA ASP A 27 -4.85 7.14 -1.22
C ASP A 27 -6.28 7.65 -1.00
N ASN A 28 -6.41 8.86 -0.47
CA ASN A 28 -7.72 9.49 -0.29
C ASN A 28 -7.93 10.69 -1.22
N ARG A 29 -7.21 10.81 -2.35
CA ARG A 29 -7.31 11.97 -3.26
C ARG A 29 -8.75 12.27 -3.67
N GLY A 30 -9.58 11.25 -3.86
CA GLY A 30 -11.00 11.37 -4.20
C GLY A 30 -11.94 11.82 -3.08
N ALA A 31 -11.50 11.88 -1.82
CA ALA A 31 -12.34 12.08 -0.63
C ALA A 31 -12.83 13.52 -0.37
N GLY A 32 -13.02 14.33 -1.42
CA GLY A 32 -13.55 15.70 -1.32
C GLY A 32 -12.69 16.67 -0.49
N THR A 33 -13.25 17.79 -0.06
CA THR A 33 -12.51 18.84 0.70
C THR A 33 -12.22 18.46 2.14
N HIS A 34 -12.98 17.52 2.71
CA HIS A 34 -12.81 17.10 4.10
C HIS A 34 -11.91 15.89 4.28
N GLY A 35 -11.47 15.22 3.20
CA GLY A 35 -10.52 14.11 3.28
C GLY A 35 -10.98 12.96 4.17
N VAL A 36 -12.30 12.76 4.32
CA VAL A 36 -12.87 11.68 5.13
C VAL A 36 -13.05 10.46 4.23
N GLN A 37 -12.32 9.40 4.53
CA GLN A 37 -12.41 8.12 3.82
C GLN A 37 -12.09 6.97 4.76
N SER A 38 -12.86 5.89 4.65
CA SER A 38 -12.53 4.58 5.19
C SER A 38 -12.44 3.61 4.02
N SER A 39 -11.31 2.95 3.85
CA SER A 39 -11.06 2.01 2.75
C SER A 39 -10.29 0.78 3.24
N GLY A 40 -10.47 -0.34 2.54
CA GLY A 40 -9.83 -1.61 2.84
C GLY A 40 -9.45 -2.37 1.57
N LEU A 41 -8.37 -3.14 1.61
CA LEU A 41 -7.97 -4.06 0.53
C LEU A 41 -7.33 -5.33 1.07
N ASN A 42 -7.41 -6.41 0.29
CA ASN A 42 -6.62 -7.61 0.52
C ASN A 42 -5.17 -7.37 0.05
N ALA A 43 -4.26 -7.21 1.01
CA ALA A 43 -2.87 -6.85 0.78
C ALA A 43 -1.96 -8.06 0.56
N THR A 44 -2.50 -9.28 0.61
CA THR A 44 -1.72 -10.52 0.59
C THR A 44 -0.74 -10.58 -0.60
N ALA A 45 -1.17 -10.16 -1.80
CA ALA A 45 -0.33 -10.16 -3.00
C ALA A 45 0.71 -9.02 -3.07
N PHE A 46 0.65 -8.04 -2.16
CA PHE A 46 1.65 -6.97 -2.04
C PHE A 46 2.78 -7.31 -1.06
N LEU A 47 2.63 -8.41 -0.32
CA LEU A 47 3.55 -8.84 0.73
C LEU A 47 4.39 -10.01 0.25
N GLU A 48 5.63 -10.13 0.71
CA GLU A 48 6.54 -11.22 0.35
C GLU A 48 7.11 -11.92 1.59
N ASN A 49 7.69 -13.12 1.40
CA ASN A 49 8.44 -13.78 2.47
C ASN A 49 9.67 -12.94 2.83
N GLY A 50 9.92 -12.72 4.12
CA GLY A 50 10.99 -11.85 4.61
C GLY A 50 10.48 -10.49 5.08
N THR A 51 11.31 -9.46 4.95
CA THR A 51 11.04 -8.11 5.46
C THR A 51 10.17 -7.32 4.50
N ASN A 52 9.04 -6.85 5.00
CA ASN A 52 8.10 -5.99 4.30
C ASN A 52 8.06 -4.62 4.96
N THR A 53 7.64 -3.60 4.22
CA THR A 53 7.48 -2.25 4.75
C THR A 53 6.14 -1.64 4.36
N ILE A 54 5.46 -1.04 5.33
CA ILE A 54 4.33 -0.13 5.10
C ILE A 54 4.82 1.29 5.30
N GLU A 55 4.47 2.16 4.37
CA GLU A 55 4.77 3.58 4.44
C GLU A 55 3.50 4.40 4.27
N LEU A 56 3.35 5.40 5.15
CA LEU A 56 2.22 6.31 5.17
C LEU A 56 2.73 7.74 5.04
N LEU A 57 2.30 8.40 3.97
CA LEU A 57 2.50 9.82 3.75
C LEU A 57 1.27 10.59 4.21
N PHE A 58 1.49 11.71 4.88
CA PHE A 58 0.46 12.54 5.49
C PHE A 58 0.70 14.01 5.21
N LYS A 59 -0.32 14.70 4.70
CA LYS A 59 -0.25 16.13 4.36
C LYS A 59 -1.57 16.83 4.68
N ASP A 60 -1.50 18.12 4.98
CA ASP A 60 -2.70 18.92 5.15
C ASP A 60 -3.47 19.01 3.83
N ARG A 61 -4.79 19.01 3.93
CA ARG A 61 -5.71 19.11 2.80
C ARG A 61 -6.50 20.41 2.80
N THR A 62 -6.47 21.16 3.89
CA THR A 62 -7.40 22.25 4.15
C THR A 62 -6.91 23.61 3.66
N SER A 63 -5.60 23.84 3.52
CA SER A 63 -5.10 25.10 2.96
C SER A 63 -3.64 25.05 2.48
N GLU A 64 -3.38 25.38 1.22
CA GLU A 64 -2.02 25.67 0.73
C GLU A 64 -1.42 26.96 1.35
N LYS A 65 -2.24 27.79 1.99
CA LYS A 65 -1.85 29.09 2.57
C LYS A 65 -1.50 29.02 4.05
N SER A 66 -1.78 27.88 4.71
CA SER A 66 -1.50 27.65 6.13
C SER A 66 -0.48 26.52 6.25
N ASN A 67 0.61 26.75 6.98
CA ASN A 67 1.56 25.69 7.35
C ASN A 67 1.02 24.78 8.49
N LYS A 68 -0.26 24.92 8.85
CA LYS A 68 -0.90 24.21 9.95
C LYS A 68 -2.01 23.31 9.44
N PHE A 69 -2.06 22.12 10.02
CA PHE A 69 -3.15 21.17 9.81
C PHE A 69 -4.43 21.61 10.53
N ASP A 70 -5.57 21.13 10.04
CA ASP A 70 -6.79 21.06 10.85
C ASP A 70 -6.51 20.21 12.10
N PRO A 71 -6.86 20.64 13.32
CA PRO A 71 -6.65 19.86 14.55
C PRO A 71 -7.27 18.46 14.55
N ASN A 72 -8.24 18.20 13.65
CA ASN A 72 -8.87 16.89 13.45
C ASN A 72 -8.27 16.10 12.28
N ALA A 73 -7.14 16.57 11.74
CA ALA A 73 -6.39 15.87 10.71
C ALA A 73 -5.82 14.57 11.30
N ARG A 74 -6.23 13.46 10.69
CA ARG A 74 -5.76 12.13 11.08
C ARG A 74 -5.61 11.21 9.89
N CYS A 75 -4.71 10.26 10.03
CA CYS A 75 -4.47 9.21 9.08
C CYS A 75 -4.04 7.95 9.79
N GLU A 76 -4.79 6.89 9.60
CA GLU A 76 -4.63 5.65 10.36
C GLU A 76 -4.66 4.48 9.40
N THR A 77 -3.67 3.60 9.51
CA THR A 77 -3.61 2.36 8.74
C THR A 77 -3.34 1.18 9.65
N THR A 78 -4.00 0.06 9.36
CA THR A 78 -3.82 -1.20 10.09
C THR A 78 -3.70 -2.34 9.09
N LEU A 79 -2.65 -3.14 9.25
CA LEU A 79 -2.51 -4.43 8.59
C LEU A 79 -2.86 -5.53 9.59
N LYS A 80 -3.86 -6.32 9.25
CA LYS A 80 -4.28 -7.49 10.03
C LYS A 80 -4.00 -8.77 9.27
N LYS A 81 -3.55 -9.80 9.97
CA LYS A 81 -3.61 -11.19 9.51
C LYS A 81 -4.91 -11.79 10.02
N VAL A 82 -5.70 -12.37 9.12
CA VAL A 82 -7.03 -12.92 9.42
C VAL A 82 -7.07 -14.37 8.99
N SER A 83 -7.40 -15.28 9.91
CA SER A 83 -7.56 -16.72 9.62
C SER A 83 -8.89 -17.01 8.92
N ALA A 84 -9.00 -18.17 8.28
CA ALA A 84 -10.25 -18.62 7.67
C ALA A 84 -11.42 -18.76 8.67
N VAL A 85 -11.11 -18.95 9.95
CA VAL A 85 -12.10 -19.08 11.05
C VAL A 85 -12.36 -17.77 11.79
N GLY A 86 -11.71 -16.67 11.38
CA GLY A 86 -11.97 -15.32 11.88
C GLY A 86 -11.03 -14.82 12.98
N ASP A 87 -9.97 -15.56 13.32
CA ASP A 87 -8.95 -15.05 14.24
C ASP A 87 -8.19 -13.89 13.60
N GLU A 88 -8.08 -12.77 14.31
CA GLU A 88 -7.40 -11.58 13.83
C GLU A 88 -6.13 -11.28 14.65
N GLU A 89 -5.05 -10.97 13.95
CA GLU A 89 -3.79 -10.53 14.53
C GLU A 89 -3.36 -9.21 13.88
N ILE A 90 -3.14 -8.16 14.66
CA ILE A 90 -2.60 -6.89 14.15
C ILE A 90 -1.10 -7.09 13.89
N ILE A 91 -0.70 -7.01 12.62
CA ILE A 91 0.70 -7.12 12.18
C ILE A 91 1.38 -5.76 12.20
N SER A 92 0.67 -4.74 11.70
CA SER A 92 1.17 -3.38 11.63
C SER A 92 0.05 -2.40 11.89
N HIS A 93 0.39 -1.29 12.52
CA HIS A 93 -0.52 -0.20 12.83
C HIS A 93 0.30 1.09 12.86
N ILE A 94 -0.15 2.09 12.12
CA ILE A 94 0.40 3.44 12.09
C ILE A 94 -0.78 4.39 12.18
N LYS A 95 -0.78 5.26 13.16
CA LYS A 95 -1.75 6.34 13.30
C LYS A 95 -1.01 7.66 13.46
N LEU A 96 -1.29 8.57 12.53
CA LEU A 96 -0.75 9.92 12.47
C LEU A 96 -1.89 10.90 12.78
N THR A 97 -1.69 11.72 13.79
CA THR A 97 -2.63 12.76 14.24
C THR A 97 -1.87 14.06 14.47
N VAL A 98 -2.59 15.17 14.58
CA VAL A 98 -1.99 16.46 14.93
C VAL A 98 -2.41 16.93 16.31
N ASP A 99 -1.59 17.78 16.93
CA ASP A 99 -1.98 18.48 18.16
C ASP A 99 -3.09 19.52 17.92
N LYS A 100 -3.60 20.09 19.03
CA LYS A 100 -4.69 21.09 19.00
C LYS A 100 -4.29 22.36 18.25
N GLU A 101 -2.99 22.64 18.16
CA GLU A 101 -2.42 23.82 17.54
C GLU A 101 -2.06 23.61 16.06
N GLY A 102 -2.22 22.38 15.54
CA GLY A 102 -1.96 21.96 14.17
C GLY A 102 -0.47 21.82 13.81
N ASN A 103 0.41 21.68 14.80
CA ASN A 103 1.86 21.80 14.64
C ASN A 103 2.61 20.45 14.67
N THR A 104 2.31 19.58 15.63
CA THR A 104 3.06 18.32 15.83
C THR A 104 2.28 17.14 15.32
N LEU A 105 2.94 16.29 14.52
CA LEU A 105 2.43 14.95 14.27
C LEU A 105 2.72 14.07 15.48
N THR A 106 1.67 13.64 16.16
CA THR A 106 1.77 12.50 17.07
C THR A 106 1.63 11.23 16.24
N SER A 107 2.59 10.31 16.41
CA SER A 107 2.53 8.99 15.78
C SER A 107 2.33 7.92 16.85
N GLU A 108 1.20 7.24 16.78
CA GLU A 108 0.94 6.02 17.55
C GLU A 108 1.23 4.83 16.64
N SER A 109 2.30 4.10 16.95
CA SER A 109 2.52 2.76 16.43
C SER A 109 2.31 1.81 17.60
N LEU A 110 1.31 0.92 17.48
CA LEU A 110 1.23 -0.20 18.41
C LEU A 110 2.46 -1.08 18.16
N ASN A 111 3.46 -0.96 19.04
CA ASN A 111 4.50 -1.96 19.19
C ASN A 111 3.83 -3.16 19.87
N GLN A 112 3.64 -4.26 19.15
CA GLN A 112 3.42 -5.54 19.83
C GLN A 112 4.68 -5.83 20.64
N LYS A 113 4.60 -5.62 21.96
CA LYS A 113 5.60 -6.13 22.91
C LYS A 113 5.84 -7.61 22.60
N GLY A 114 7.07 -7.98 22.22
CA GLY A 114 7.51 -9.37 22.14
C GLY A 114 7.79 -9.94 20.75
N ARG A 115 7.58 -9.20 19.65
CA ARG A 115 8.07 -9.63 18.32
C ARG A 115 9.41 -8.96 18.01
N THR A 116 10.49 -9.75 18.01
CA THR A 116 11.77 -9.35 17.43
C THR A 116 11.58 -9.03 15.94
N GLY A 117 12.03 -7.86 15.48
CA GLY A 117 12.05 -7.50 14.05
C GLY A 117 10.95 -6.54 13.55
N THR A 118 10.14 -5.94 14.43
CA THR A 118 9.28 -4.80 14.04
C THR A 118 9.98 -3.48 14.35
N GLU A 119 10.44 -2.79 13.32
CA GLU A 119 11.03 -1.46 13.43
C GLU A 119 10.01 -0.42 12.98
N PHE A 120 9.76 0.57 13.83
CA PHE A 120 8.95 1.73 13.48
C PHE A 120 9.87 2.94 13.32
N GLU A 121 9.83 3.56 12.15
CA GLU A 121 10.62 4.72 11.82
C GLU A 121 9.67 5.86 11.43
N PHE A 122 9.63 6.91 12.26
CA PHE A 122 8.98 8.16 11.91
C PHE A 122 10.05 9.14 11.42
N THR A 123 10.11 9.40 10.12
CA THR A 123 11.17 10.23 9.51
C THR A 123 10.83 11.72 9.47
N GLY A 124 9.67 12.11 9.99
CA GLY A 124 9.23 13.50 9.97
C GLY A 124 8.88 13.97 8.56
N MET A 125 9.17 15.23 8.23
CA MET A 125 8.86 15.80 6.92
C MET A 125 9.84 15.28 5.86
N ALA A 126 9.31 14.60 4.85
CA ALA A 126 10.09 14.07 3.75
C ALA A 126 10.65 15.19 2.86
N THR A 127 11.92 15.04 2.52
CA THR A 127 12.70 15.97 1.69
C THR A 127 12.94 15.44 0.27
N ALA A 128 12.68 14.14 0.05
CA ALA A 128 12.86 13.49 -1.24
C ALA A 128 11.96 14.15 -2.32
N PRO A 129 12.43 14.29 -3.59
CA PRO A 129 11.71 15.02 -4.64
C PRO A 129 10.26 14.57 -4.89
N GLY A 130 9.93 13.29 -4.66
CA GLY A 130 8.57 12.75 -4.81
C GLY A 130 7.66 12.93 -3.59
N ASP A 131 8.25 13.02 -2.39
CA ASP A 131 7.53 13.06 -1.11
C ASP A 131 7.63 14.43 -0.44
N LYS A 132 8.17 15.44 -1.14
CA LYS A 132 8.52 16.74 -0.55
C LYS A 132 7.29 17.40 0.09
N GLY A 133 7.41 17.73 1.37
CA GLY A 133 6.35 18.40 2.14
C GLY A 133 5.25 17.46 2.66
N PHE A 134 5.46 16.14 2.58
CA PHE A 134 4.68 15.15 3.32
C PHE A 134 5.37 14.79 4.62
N TYR A 135 4.60 14.51 5.66
CA TYR A 135 5.11 13.75 6.79
C TYR A 135 5.11 12.28 6.45
N LYS A 136 6.15 11.57 6.83
CA LYS A 136 6.39 10.19 6.44
C LYS A 136 6.59 9.31 7.67
N ALA A 137 5.82 8.24 7.73
CA ALA A 137 5.96 7.19 8.71
C ALA A 137 6.17 5.86 7.99
N ARG A 138 7.13 5.07 8.44
CA ARG A 138 7.46 3.76 7.89
C ARG A 138 7.48 2.73 9.01
N LYS A 139 6.95 1.55 8.72
CA LYS A 139 7.00 0.40 9.62
C LYS A 139 7.44 -0.83 8.87
N SER A 140 8.48 -1.47 9.37
CA SER A 140 9.02 -2.72 8.84
C SER A 140 8.56 -3.90 9.70
N PHE A 141 8.24 -5.02 9.05
CA PHE A 141 7.82 -6.25 9.71
C PHE A 141 8.16 -7.46 8.84
N SER A 142 8.39 -8.62 9.45
CA SER A 142 8.73 -9.83 8.71
C SER A 142 7.57 -10.82 8.67
N LEU A 143 7.33 -11.41 7.50
CA LEU A 143 6.32 -12.43 7.26
C LEU A 143 6.93 -13.70 6.65
N ASN A 144 6.29 -14.83 6.89
CA ASN A 144 6.66 -16.13 6.33
C ASN A 144 5.40 -16.90 5.92
N GLY A 145 5.56 -17.85 5.00
CA GLY A 145 4.46 -18.71 4.53
C GLY A 145 3.55 -18.05 3.50
N LEU A 146 4.02 -16.99 2.84
CA LEU A 146 3.37 -16.40 1.66
C LEU A 146 3.77 -17.18 0.40
N PRO A 147 2.94 -17.19 -0.66
CA PRO A 147 3.36 -17.66 -1.97
C PRO A 147 4.57 -16.90 -2.51
N ASP A 148 5.42 -17.59 -3.27
CA ASP A 148 6.50 -16.95 -4.01
C ASP A 148 5.93 -16.28 -5.26
N TRP A 149 5.71 -14.96 -5.18
CA TRP A 149 5.20 -14.17 -6.30
C TRP A 149 6.21 -14.02 -7.43
N MET A 150 5.74 -13.73 -8.65
CA MET A 150 6.66 -13.47 -9.77
C MET A 150 7.29 -12.09 -9.67
N TRP A 151 6.54 -11.09 -9.20
CA TRP A 151 7.03 -9.72 -9.07
C TRP A 151 8.23 -9.56 -8.10
N THR A 152 8.38 -10.44 -7.10
CA THR A 152 9.51 -10.37 -6.14
C THR A 152 10.85 -10.75 -6.80
N LYS A 153 10.80 -11.45 -7.94
CA LYS A 153 11.96 -11.81 -8.76
C LYS A 153 12.17 -10.86 -9.94
N ALA A 154 11.32 -9.84 -10.08
CA ALA A 154 11.42 -8.89 -11.17
C ALA A 154 12.65 -7.99 -11.01
N ARG A 155 13.15 -7.47 -12.14
CA ARG A 155 14.22 -6.46 -12.17
C ARG A 155 13.70 -5.16 -12.77
N PRO A 156 14.34 -4.01 -12.46
CA PRO A 156 14.02 -2.75 -13.12
C PRO A 156 14.09 -2.86 -14.65
N VAL A 157 13.12 -2.21 -15.30
CA VAL A 157 13.08 -2.08 -16.76
C VAL A 157 14.20 -1.15 -17.20
N THR A 158 14.94 -1.57 -18.22
CA THR A 158 16.00 -0.80 -18.87
C THR A 158 15.59 -0.44 -20.30
N GLU A 159 16.31 0.49 -20.92
CA GLU A 159 16.04 0.87 -22.32
C GLU A 159 16.13 -0.31 -23.28
N ASN A 160 16.97 -1.30 -22.99
CA ASN A 160 17.13 -2.53 -23.77
C ASN A 160 15.88 -3.43 -23.74
N ASP A 161 15.03 -3.29 -22.73
CA ASP A 161 13.81 -4.08 -22.59
C ASP A 161 12.65 -3.48 -23.39
N LEU A 162 12.71 -2.18 -23.73
CA LEU A 162 11.61 -1.45 -24.38
C LEU A 162 11.15 -2.06 -25.71
N PRO A 163 12.04 -2.53 -26.61
CA PRO A 163 11.60 -3.19 -27.84
C PRO A 163 10.78 -4.45 -27.58
N ALA A 164 11.21 -5.29 -26.64
CA ALA A 164 10.51 -6.53 -26.29
C ALA A 164 9.15 -6.24 -25.63
N ILE A 165 9.10 -5.26 -24.72
CA ILE A 165 7.86 -4.80 -24.08
C ILE A 165 6.88 -4.28 -25.15
N LYS A 166 7.35 -3.44 -26.07
CA LYS A 166 6.52 -2.90 -27.16
C LYS A 166 5.95 -4.02 -28.03
N ASN A 167 6.78 -4.99 -28.43
CA ASN A 167 6.34 -6.12 -29.24
C ASN A 167 5.28 -6.96 -28.51
N PHE A 168 5.45 -7.21 -27.21
CA PHE A 168 4.45 -7.92 -26.40
C PHE A 168 3.10 -7.19 -26.36
N TYR A 169 3.09 -5.86 -26.16
CA TYR A 169 1.85 -5.09 -26.20
C TYR A 169 1.20 -5.07 -27.59
N GLN A 170 2.00 -5.03 -28.66
CA GLN A 170 1.49 -5.16 -30.02
C GLN A 170 0.85 -6.53 -30.26
N GLU A 171 1.44 -7.60 -29.72
CA GLU A 171 0.86 -8.94 -29.78
C GLU A 171 -0.50 -8.97 -29.08
N ILE A 172 -0.63 -8.41 -27.87
CA ILE A 172 -1.92 -8.31 -27.16
C ILE A 172 -2.97 -7.58 -28.01
N ILE A 173 -2.60 -6.43 -28.59
CA ILE A 173 -3.51 -5.63 -29.44
C ILE A 173 -3.96 -6.45 -30.65
N ASN A 174 -3.04 -7.16 -31.29
CA ASN A 174 -3.34 -8.02 -32.44
C ASN A 174 -4.24 -9.19 -32.03
N THR A 175 -3.97 -9.86 -30.90
CA THR A 175 -4.82 -10.93 -30.37
C THR A 175 -6.25 -10.43 -30.11
N LEU A 176 -6.38 -9.25 -29.51
CA LEU A 176 -7.68 -8.60 -29.29
C LEU A 176 -8.39 -8.27 -30.60
N SER A 177 -7.68 -7.74 -31.62
CA SER A 177 -8.30 -7.41 -32.90
C SER A 177 -8.83 -8.63 -33.64
N HIS A 178 -8.17 -9.78 -33.47
CA HIS A 178 -8.60 -11.07 -34.03
C HIS A 178 -9.61 -11.81 -33.16
N LYS A 179 -9.95 -11.27 -31.98
CA LYS A 179 -10.86 -11.89 -30.99
C LYS A 179 -10.41 -13.30 -30.57
N ASP A 180 -9.11 -13.56 -30.56
CA ASP A 180 -8.55 -14.84 -30.13
C ASP A 180 -8.49 -14.89 -28.59
N LEU A 181 -9.61 -15.31 -28.00
CA LEU A 181 -9.79 -15.37 -26.55
C LEU A 181 -8.90 -16.43 -25.89
N ASP A 182 -8.59 -17.53 -26.59
CA ASP A 182 -7.75 -18.60 -26.06
C ASP A 182 -6.31 -18.14 -25.91
N GLN A 183 -5.78 -17.44 -26.92
CA GLN A 183 -4.46 -16.84 -26.84
C GLN A 183 -4.42 -15.72 -25.80
N LEU A 184 -5.44 -14.86 -25.75
CA LEU A 184 -5.53 -13.79 -24.74
C LEU A 184 -5.52 -14.35 -23.31
N TRP A 185 -6.24 -15.46 -23.08
CA TRP A 185 -6.24 -16.15 -21.80
C TRP A 185 -4.86 -16.70 -21.44
N LYS A 186 -4.17 -17.35 -22.38
CA LYS A 186 -2.80 -17.86 -22.16
C LYS A 186 -1.83 -16.73 -21.81
N MET A 187 -1.89 -15.62 -22.53
CA MET A 187 -1.03 -14.45 -22.30
C MET A 187 -1.29 -13.78 -20.94
N SER A 188 -2.56 -13.73 -20.50
CA SER A 188 -2.95 -13.07 -19.23
C SER A 188 -2.87 -13.99 -18.00
N LYS A 189 -2.72 -15.30 -18.19
CA LYS A 189 -2.70 -16.31 -17.11
C LYS A 189 -1.77 -15.96 -15.94
N PRO A 190 -0.52 -15.51 -16.14
CA PRO A 190 0.36 -15.15 -15.02
C PRO A 190 -0.22 -14.04 -14.14
N ALA A 191 -0.80 -13.00 -14.76
CA ALA A 191 -1.44 -11.90 -14.04
C ALA A 191 -2.68 -12.38 -13.28
N TRP A 192 -3.46 -13.29 -13.87
CA TRP A 192 -4.62 -13.90 -13.19
C TRP A 192 -4.24 -14.75 -12.00
N ASP A 193 -3.13 -15.47 -12.07
CA ASP A 193 -2.67 -16.32 -10.96
C ASP A 193 -2.20 -15.46 -9.77
N GLU A 194 -1.57 -14.29 -10.02
CA GLU A 194 -1.27 -13.29 -8.97
C GLU A 194 -2.54 -12.59 -8.45
N CYS A 195 -3.46 -12.21 -9.34
CA CYS A 195 -4.74 -11.60 -8.94
C CYS A 195 -5.64 -12.55 -8.18
N ARG A 196 -5.59 -13.86 -8.45
CA ARG A 196 -6.40 -14.85 -7.72
C ARG A 196 -6.08 -14.85 -6.24
N ALA A 197 -4.81 -14.68 -5.88
CA ALA A 197 -4.43 -14.49 -4.49
C ALA A 197 -5.00 -13.21 -3.84
N ARG A 198 -5.38 -12.20 -4.65
CA ARG A 198 -6.15 -11.03 -4.19
C ARG A 198 -7.64 -11.34 -4.04
N ALA A 199 -8.20 -12.19 -4.89
CA ALA A 199 -9.65 -12.41 -5.05
C ALA A 199 -10.25 -13.57 -4.24
N TYR A 200 -9.48 -14.57 -3.82
CA TYR A 200 -9.95 -15.50 -2.80
C TYR A 200 -9.99 -14.70 -1.48
N PHE A 201 -11.11 -14.40 -0.81
CA PHE A 201 -12.45 -14.96 -0.78
C PHE A 201 -13.40 -13.77 -0.50
N GLY A 202 -14.48 -13.67 -1.26
CA GLY A 202 -15.72 -13.02 -0.84
C GLY A 202 -16.59 -13.98 -0.05
#